data_AF-A0A926H963-F1
#
_entry.id   AF-A0A926H963-F1
#
_cell.length_a   1.000
_cell.length_b   1.000
_cell.length_c   1.000
_cell.angle_alpha   90.00
_cell.angle_beta   90.00
_cell.angle_gamma   90.00
#
_symmetry.space_group_name_H-M   'P 1'
#
loop_
_entity.id
_entity.type
_entity.pdbx_description
1 polymer ?
#
loop_
_entity_poly.entity_id
_entity_poly.type
_entity_poly.pdbx_seq_one_letter_code
_entity_poly.pdbx_strand_id
1 'polypeptide(L)'
;MIERAASRPGSLLIRRRWTRWLFAASGFIPLLALLSATPDPTLLIYSLFVLLYLLRPRPAPLAYTRGTMLRFGLAIIGCGLLVELLSWTNNFIECAPEPALLHPQLAPDLLLALGFYGAWGLAWLLGLRFFRFDLRQMFITQGLFGILIEQRGGILIAGLLSLPLGIVLWLYVFLVYGSAMGLAAILAGIPEHAQARAGSWWKYVLVWIAVLVSSLVFTGLWGALLNPLGLVPAPQPICTNPLW
;
A
#
# COMPACT_ATOMS: atom_id res chain seq x y z
N MET A 1 9.17 -54.32 -8.76
CA MET A 1 8.01 -53.82 -9.53
C MET A 1 7.06 -53.19 -8.52
N ILE A 2 7.12 -51.86 -8.36
CA ILE A 2 6.31 -51.12 -7.37
C ILE A 2 5.54 -50.06 -8.15
N GLU A 3 4.23 -50.28 -8.27
CA GLU A 3 3.27 -49.34 -8.84
C GLU A 3 3.19 -48.07 -7.98
N ARG A 4 3.57 -46.93 -8.56
CA ARG A 4 3.24 -45.62 -8.00
C ARG A 4 1.83 -45.25 -8.43
N ALA A 5 0.90 -45.32 -7.49
CA ALA A 5 -0.46 -44.84 -7.63
C ALA A 5 -0.48 -43.37 -8.10
N ALA A 6 -1.13 -43.16 -9.24
CA ALA A 6 -1.42 -41.84 -9.78
C ALA A 6 -2.34 -41.07 -8.81
N SER A 7 -1.83 -39.98 -8.23
CA SER A 7 -2.62 -39.05 -7.44
C SER A 7 -3.63 -38.34 -8.35
N ARG A 8 -4.91 -38.43 -7.97
CA ARG A 8 -6.06 -37.94 -8.76
C ARG A 8 -5.99 -36.41 -8.95
N PRO A 9 -6.04 -35.89 -10.19
CA PRO A 9 -5.94 -34.45 -10.49
C PRO A 9 -7.15 -33.59 -10.03
N GLY A 10 -8.21 -34.20 -9.48
CA GLY A 10 -9.44 -33.49 -9.10
C GLY A 10 -9.34 -32.59 -7.86
N SER A 11 -8.45 -32.88 -6.91
CA SER A 11 -8.38 -32.15 -5.62
C SER A 11 -7.74 -30.75 -5.73
N LEU A 12 -6.83 -30.55 -6.69
CA LEU A 12 -6.13 -29.28 -6.89
C LEU A 12 -7.01 -28.19 -7.54
N LEU A 13 -7.92 -28.60 -8.43
CA LEU A 13 -8.85 -27.69 -9.10
C LEU A 13 -9.91 -27.14 -8.14
N ILE A 14 -10.45 -27.98 -7.26
CA ILE A 14 -11.44 -27.57 -6.25
C ILE A 14 -10.80 -26.58 -5.27
N ARG A 15 -9.60 -26.89 -4.76
CA ARG A 15 -8.87 -26.02 -3.81
C ARG A 15 -8.62 -24.62 -4.38
N ARG A 16 -8.27 -24.52 -5.67
CA ARG A 16 -8.08 -23.23 -6.37
C ARG A 16 -9.34 -22.39 -6.50
N ARG A 17 -10.51 -23.02 -6.69
CA ARG A 17 -11.78 -22.29 -6.85
C ARG A 17 -12.23 -21.68 -5.52
N TRP A 18 -12.16 -22.43 -4.43
CA TRP A 18 -12.51 -21.96 -3.10
C TRP A 18 -11.62 -20.80 -2.63
N THR A 19 -10.30 -20.89 -2.83
CA THR A 19 -9.39 -19.79 -2.47
C THR A 19 -9.71 -18.50 -3.22
N ARG A 20 -10.15 -18.59 -4.49
CA ARG A 20 -10.53 -17.41 -5.27
C ARG A 20 -11.82 -16.77 -4.75
N TRP A 21 -12.80 -17.59 -4.36
CA TRP A 21 -14.03 -17.11 -3.75
C TRP A 21 -13.80 -16.47 -2.38
N LEU A 22 -12.96 -17.08 -1.53
CA LEU A 22 -12.62 -16.49 -0.24
C LEU A 22 -11.89 -15.16 -0.40
N PHE A 23 -10.97 -15.06 -1.36
CA PHE A 23 -10.30 -13.79 -1.67
C PHE A 23 -11.26 -12.75 -2.25
N ALA A 24 -12.22 -13.16 -3.10
CA ALA A 24 -13.25 -12.25 -3.57
C ALA A 24 -14.14 -11.75 -2.42
N ALA A 25 -14.56 -12.68 -1.55
CA ALA A 25 -15.37 -12.37 -0.37
C ALA A 25 -14.64 -11.44 0.61
N SER A 26 -13.32 -11.60 0.78
CA SER A 26 -12.55 -10.71 1.67
C SER A 26 -12.55 -9.26 1.19
N GLY A 27 -12.63 -9.02 -0.12
CA GLY A 27 -12.79 -7.68 -0.68
C GLY A 27 -14.12 -7.00 -0.37
N PHE A 28 -15.14 -7.73 0.09
CA PHE A 28 -16.41 -7.14 0.55
C PHE A 28 -16.36 -6.71 2.02
N ILE A 29 -15.42 -7.21 2.82
CA ILE A 29 -15.34 -6.92 4.26
C ILE A 29 -15.19 -5.41 4.52
N PRO A 30 -14.29 -4.66 3.84
CA PRO A 30 -14.22 -3.21 4.04
C PRO A 30 -15.49 -2.46 3.65
N LEU A 31 -16.28 -2.96 2.69
CA LEU A 31 -17.53 -2.31 2.30
C LEU A 31 -18.56 -2.34 3.43
N LEU A 32 -18.49 -3.35 4.31
CA LEU A 32 -19.31 -3.40 5.52
C LEU A 32 -18.87 -2.36 6.55
N ALA A 33 -17.59 -2.00 6.58
CA ALA A 33 -17.08 -0.95 7.47
C ALA A 33 -17.63 0.44 7.10
N LEU A 34 -18.03 0.66 5.84
CA LEU A 34 -18.74 1.88 5.44
C LEU A 34 -20.17 1.99 6.02
N LEU A 35 -20.74 0.88 6.50
CA LEU A 35 -22.08 0.85 7.10
C LEU A 35 -22.03 1.00 8.62
N SER A 36 -20.84 1.15 9.21
CA SER A 36 -20.69 1.37 10.64
C SER A 36 -21.12 2.80 11.03
N ALA A 37 -21.26 3.05 12.33
CA ALA A 37 -21.58 4.39 12.84
C ALA A 37 -20.49 5.43 12.52
N THR A 38 -19.24 4.98 12.39
CA THR A 38 -18.05 5.78 12.03
C THR A 38 -17.41 5.14 10.80
N PRO A 39 -17.87 5.50 9.59
CA PRO A 39 -17.45 4.82 8.38
C PRO A 39 -15.95 5.04 8.14
N ASP A 40 -15.24 3.95 7.84
CA ASP A 40 -13.80 3.96 7.54
C ASP A 40 -13.55 3.74 6.04
N PRO A 41 -13.43 4.83 5.26
CA PRO A 41 -13.18 4.74 3.82
C PRO A 41 -11.76 4.26 3.48
N THR A 42 -10.79 4.27 4.40
CA THR A 42 -9.38 3.95 4.10
C THR A 42 -9.21 2.54 3.59
N LEU A 43 -9.95 1.57 4.15
CA LEU A 43 -9.90 0.18 3.70
C LEU A 43 -10.54 -0.08 2.32
N LEU A 44 -11.18 0.92 1.70
CA LEU A 44 -11.64 0.78 0.32
C LEU A 44 -10.51 0.49 -0.66
N ILE A 45 -9.28 0.91 -0.34
CA ILE A 45 -8.10 0.56 -1.14
C ILE A 45 -7.91 -0.96 -1.25
N TYR A 46 -8.23 -1.73 -0.20
CA TYR A 46 -8.17 -3.19 -0.25
C TYR A 46 -9.26 -3.78 -1.13
N SER A 47 -10.49 -3.25 -1.06
CA SER A 47 -11.59 -3.66 -1.94
C SER A 47 -11.26 -3.41 -3.41
N LEU A 48 -10.68 -2.25 -3.72
CA LEU A 48 -10.21 -1.90 -5.05
C LEU A 48 -9.08 -2.82 -5.52
N PHE A 49 -8.13 -3.13 -4.64
CA PHE A 49 -7.06 -4.09 -4.93
C PHE A 49 -7.61 -5.47 -5.25
N VAL A 50 -8.54 -6.01 -4.45
CA VAL A 50 -9.17 -7.32 -4.70
C VAL A 50 -9.92 -7.31 -6.03
N LEU A 51 -10.72 -6.26 -6.28
CA LEU A 51 -11.48 -6.11 -7.52
C LEU A 51 -10.55 -6.11 -8.74
N LEU A 52 -9.53 -5.24 -8.75
CA LEU A 52 -8.58 -5.17 -9.86
C LEU A 52 -7.70 -6.41 -9.96
N TYR A 53 -7.36 -7.07 -8.86
CA TYR A 53 -6.68 -8.37 -8.89
C TYR A 53 -7.53 -9.44 -9.60
N LEU A 54 -8.85 -9.43 -9.40
CA LEU A 54 -9.76 -10.41 -10.01
C LEU A 54 -10.10 -10.09 -11.47
N LEU A 55 -10.20 -8.80 -11.82
CA LEU A 55 -10.54 -8.32 -13.16
C LEU A 55 -9.35 -8.23 -14.10
N ARG A 56 -8.11 -8.15 -13.58
CA ARG A 56 -6.94 -7.98 -14.43
C ARG A 56 -6.84 -9.13 -15.45
N PRO A 57 -6.48 -8.83 -16.70
CA PRO A 57 -6.08 -9.87 -17.65
C PRO A 57 -4.85 -10.60 -17.08
N ARG A 58 -4.70 -11.89 -17.41
CA ARG A 58 -3.47 -12.60 -17.05
C ARG A 58 -2.30 -11.83 -17.64
N PRO A 59 -1.33 -11.38 -16.82
CA PRO A 59 -0.24 -10.58 -17.33
C PRO A 59 0.47 -11.40 -18.40
N ALA A 60 0.60 -10.82 -19.60
CA ALA A 60 1.56 -11.32 -20.56
C ALA A 60 2.94 -11.33 -19.86
N PRO A 61 3.86 -12.25 -20.22
CA PRO A 61 5.21 -12.27 -19.68
C PRO A 61 5.99 -11.05 -20.19
N LEU A 62 5.60 -9.87 -19.74
CA LEU A 62 6.24 -8.62 -20.09
C LEU A 62 7.50 -8.50 -19.25
N ALA A 63 8.62 -8.27 -19.91
CA ALA A 63 9.84 -7.89 -19.23
C ALA A 63 9.62 -6.56 -18.50
N TYR A 64 10.44 -6.32 -17.47
CA TYR A 64 10.58 -5.01 -16.86
C TYR A 64 11.18 -4.02 -17.86
N THR A 65 10.33 -3.40 -18.68
CA THR A 65 10.72 -2.35 -19.61
C THR A 65 10.78 -1.00 -18.92
N ARG A 66 11.46 -0.02 -19.52
CA ARG A 66 11.46 1.36 -19.01
C ARG A 66 10.04 1.94 -18.88
N GLY A 67 9.15 1.62 -19.83
CA GLY A 67 7.75 2.05 -19.79
C GLY A 67 6.95 1.41 -18.64
N THR A 68 7.19 0.13 -18.34
CA THR A 68 6.59 -0.53 -17.15
C THR A 68 7.09 0.10 -15.85
N MET A 69 8.38 0.41 -15.77
CA MET A 69 8.94 1.10 -14.59
C MET A 69 8.32 2.47 -14.40
N LEU A 70 8.28 3.33 -15.43
CA LEU A 70 7.67 4.65 -15.30
C LEU A 70 6.20 4.58 -14.87
N ARG A 71 5.41 3.68 -15.47
CA ARG A 71 4.03 3.44 -15.07
C ARG A 71 3.92 2.99 -13.61
N PHE A 72 4.86 2.18 -13.13
CA PHE A 72 4.89 1.75 -11.74
C PHE A 72 5.17 2.89 -10.77
N GLY A 73 6.17 3.74 -11.05
CA GLY A 73 6.45 4.92 -10.24
C GLY A 73 5.24 5.87 -10.17
N LEU A 74 4.62 6.15 -11.32
CA LEU A 74 3.40 6.98 -11.39
C LEU A 74 2.22 6.33 -10.68
N ALA A 75 2.06 5.01 -10.79
CA ALA A 75 0.99 4.29 -10.13
C ALA A 75 1.18 4.24 -8.60
N ILE A 76 2.42 4.20 -8.09
CA ILE A 76 2.70 4.34 -6.66
C ILE A 76 2.22 5.71 -6.17
N ILE A 77 2.56 6.78 -6.89
CA ILE A 77 2.11 8.14 -6.54
C ILE A 77 0.58 8.20 -6.55
N GLY A 78 -0.08 7.75 -7.62
CA GLY A 78 -1.53 7.78 -7.73
C GLY A 78 -2.25 6.96 -6.65
N CYS A 79 -1.75 5.76 -6.34
CA CYS A 79 -2.32 4.93 -5.29
C CYS A 79 -2.05 5.50 -3.90
N GLY A 80 -0.89 6.12 -3.67
CA GLY A 80 -0.57 6.82 -2.42
C GLY A 80 -1.49 8.01 -2.17
N LEU A 81 -1.67 8.87 -3.18
CA LEU A 81 -2.61 9.99 -3.09
C LEU A 81 -4.05 9.53 -2.85
N LEU A 82 -4.45 8.38 -3.42
CA LEU A 82 -5.74 7.76 -3.12
C LEU A 82 -5.84 7.32 -1.65
N VAL A 83 -4.78 6.72 -1.09
CA VAL A 83 -4.75 6.37 0.34
C VAL A 83 -4.90 7.61 1.21
N GLU A 84 -4.17 8.70 0.91
CA GLU A 84 -4.30 9.95 1.68
C GLU A 84 -5.69 10.55 1.57
N LEU A 85 -6.29 10.58 0.38
CA LEU A 85 -7.64 11.09 0.22
C LEU A 85 -8.65 10.29 1.06
N LEU A 86 -8.52 8.97 1.10
CA LEU A 86 -9.39 8.11 1.92
C LEU A 86 -9.12 8.33 3.41
N SER A 87 -7.86 8.36 3.85
CA SER A 87 -7.47 8.65 5.23
C SER A 87 -7.92 10.03 5.69
N TRP A 88 -7.77 11.04 4.85
CA TRP A 88 -8.25 12.39 5.10
C TRP A 88 -9.76 12.40 5.27
N THR A 89 -10.49 11.70 4.39
CA THR A 89 -11.96 11.59 4.47
C THR A 89 -12.38 10.94 5.79
N ASN A 90 -11.68 9.89 6.23
CA ASN A 90 -11.93 9.27 7.54
C ASN A 90 -11.79 10.28 8.69
N ASN A 91 -10.66 10.99 8.74
CA ASN A 91 -10.38 11.96 9.80
C ASN A 91 -11.33 13.17 9.77
N PHE A 92 -11.77 13.59 8.57
CA PHE A 92 -12.74 14.66 8.42
C PHE A 92 -14.13 14.26 8.95
N ILE A 93 -14.59 13.04 8.65
CA ILE A 93 -15.87 12.51 9.15
C ILE A 93 -15.85 12.42 10.67
N GLU A 94 -14.74 11.97 11.26
CA GLU A 94 -14.58 11.84 12.72
C GLU A 94 -14.32 13.17 13.43
N CYS A 95 -14.09 14.25 12.68
CA CYS A 95 -13.64 15.51 13.21
C CYS A 95 -12.42 15.38 14.13
N ALA A 96 -11.45 14.58 13.70
CA ALA A 96 -10.32 14.20 14.53
C ALA A 96 -9.54 15.45 15.00
N PRO A 97 -9.31 15.61 16.32
CA PRO A 97 -8.60 16.78 16.85
C PRO A 97 -7.12 16.76 16.49
N GLU A 98 -6.53 15.57 16.41
CA GLU A 98 -5.13 15.33 16.05
C GLU A 98 -5.08 14.27 14.94
N PRO A 99 -5.41 14.65 13.70
CA PRO A 99 -5.50 13.69 12.61
C PRO A 99 -4.11 13.13 12.28
N ALA A 100 -4.04 11.81 12.07
CA ALA A 100 -2.81 11.13 11.67
C ALA A 100 -2.55 11.31 10.15
N LEU A 101 -2.36 12.55 9.73
CA LEU A 101 -2.16 12.98 8.35
C LEU A 101 -0.84 13.75 8.22
N LEU A 102 -0.38 14.01 6.99
CA LEU A 102 0.77 14.91 6.77
C LEU A 102 0.37 16.36 7.05
N HIS A 103 -0.90 16.71 6.80
CA HIS A 103 -1.51 17.97 7.18
C HIS A 103 -3.03 17.79 7.43
N PRO A 104 -3.67 18.53 8.35
CA PRO A 104 -5.12 18.41 8.56
C PRO A 104 -5.94 18.86 7.35
N GLN A 105 -5.46 19.84 6.61
CA GLN A 105 -6.14 20.36 5.42
C GLN A 105 -5.76 19.59 4.16
N LEU A 106 -6.77 19.24 3.34
CA LEU A 106 -6.65 18.30 2.23
C LEU A 106 -5.62 18.73 1.18
N ALA A 107 -5.62 19.99 0.76
CA ALA A 107 -4.75 20.41 -0.33
C ALA A 107 -3.26 20.42 0.09
N PRO A 108 -2.87 20.99 1.24
CA PRO A 108 -1.50 20.83 1.74
C PRO A 108 -1.13 19.37 2.01
N ASP A 109 -2.06 18.55 2.50
CA ASP A 109 -1.85 17.12 2.76
C ASP A 109 -1.49 16.36 1.47
N LEU A 110 -2.31 16.50 0.42
CA LEU A 110 -2.04 15.90 -0.89
C LEU A 110 -0.75 16.44 -1.53
N LEU A 111 -0.43 17.72 -1.32
CA LEU A 111 0.79 18.33 -1.84
C LEU A 111 2.04 17.77 -1.16
N LEU A 112 2.01 17.57 0.16
CA LEU A 112 3.07 16.91 0.92
C LEU A 112 3.18 15.43 0.55
N ALA A 113 2.04 14.75 0.41
CA ALA A 113 1.94 13.37 -0.01
C ALA A 113 2.59 13.12 -1.36
N LEU A 114 2.46 14.04 -2.31
CA LEU A 114 3.12 13.95 -3.62
C LEU A 114 4.64 13.77 -3.48
N GLY A 115 5.27 14.53 -2.58
CA GLY A 115 6.69 14.39 -2.28
C GLY A 115 7.01 13.06 -1.61
N PHE A 116 6.21 12.66 -0.62
CA PHE A 116 6.38 11.41 0.12
C PHE A 116 6.25 10.17 -0.77
N TYR A 117 5.16 10.04 -1.53
CA TYR A 117 4.96 8.92 -2.45
C TYR A 117 5.85 9.01 -3.70
N GLY A 118 6.29 10.20 -4.08
CA GLY A 118 7.35 10.39 -5.07
C GLY A 118 8.65 9.70 -4.64
N ALA A 119 9.05 9.86 -3.37
CA ALA A 119 10.19 9.16 -2.80
C ALA A 119 10.01 7.64 -2.80
N TRP A 120 8.82 7.16 -2.42
CA TRP A 120 8.49 5.73 -2.47
C TRP A 120 8.61 5.18 -3.87
N GLY A 121 8.08 5.89 -4.86
CA GLY A 121 8.20 5.56 -6.27
C GLY A 121 9.67 5.40 -6.66
N LEU A 122 10.52 6.38 -6.33
CA LEU A 122 11.96 6.34 -6.63
C LEU A 122 12.67 5.16 -5.94
N ALA A 123 12.40 4.91 -4.66
CA ALA A 123 13.00 3.81 -3.92
C ALA A 123 12.62 2.45 -4.50
N TRP A 124 11.36 2.26 -4.87
CA TRP A 124 10.89 1.02 -5.50
C TRP A 124 11.43 0.85 -6.92
N LEU A 125 11.55 1.92 -7.70
CA LEU A 125 12.21 1.90 -9.00
C LEU A 125 13.68 1.48 -8.89
N LEU A 126 14.39 2.00 -7.89
CA LEU A 126 15.75 1.60 -7.59
C LEU A 126 15.81 0.13 -7.14
N GLY A 127 14.90 -0.27 -6.26
CA GLY A 127 14.75 -1.66 -5.81
C GLY A 127 14.55 -2.63 -6.98
N LEU A 128 13.70 -2.28 -7.95
CA LEU A 128 13.43 -3.09 -9.13
C LEU A 128 14.54 -3.07 -10.19
N ARG A 129 15.47 -2.11 -10.10
CA ARG A 129 16.71 -2.13 -10.89
C ARG A 129 17.65 -3.23 -10.42
N PHE A 130 17.71 -3.47 -9.11
CA PHE A 130 18.64 -4.44 -8.51
C PHE A 130 18.01 -5.81 -8.22
N PHE A 131 16.72 -5.84 -7.94
CA PHE A 131 16.00 -7.03 -7.49
C PHE A 131 14.76 -7.29 -8.35
N ARG A 132 14.28 -8.53 -8.29
CA ARG A 132 12.98 -8.91 -8.85
C ARG A 132 12.01 -9.17 -7.71
N PHE A 133 10.83 -8.57 -7.80
CA PHE A 133 9.73 -8.82 -6.89
C PHE A 133 8.54 -9.34 -7.70
N ASP A 134 7.86 -10.34 -7.19
CA ASP A 134 6.51 -10.64 -7.64
C ASP A 134 5.50 -9.75 -6.89
N LEU A 135 4.25 -9.79 -7.34
CA LEU A 135 3.18 -8.99 -6.74
C LEU A 135 2.98 -9.30 -5.25
N ARG A 136 3.06 -10.57 -4.84
CA ARG A 136 2.85 -10.97 -3.44
C ARG A 136 3.97 -10.44 -2.58
N GLN A 137 5.20 -10.53 -3.07
CA GLN A 137 6.37 -9.98 -2.42
C GLN A 137 6.23 -8.47 -2.25
N MET A 138 5.83 -7.72 -3.29
CA MET A 138 5.58 -6.28 -3.18
C MET A 138 4.51 -5.94 -2.14
N PHE A 139 3.37 -6.65 -2.18
CA PHE A 139 2.28 -6.50 -1.23
C PHE A 139 2.73 -6.74 0.22
N ILE A 140 3.40 -7.87 0.48
CA ILE A 140 3.88 -8.24 1.82
C ILE A 140 4.96 -7.26 2.29
N THR A 141 5.90 -6.92 1.42
CA THR A 141 7.01 -6.01 1.75
C THR A 141 6.46 -4.65 2.16
N GLN A 142 5.53 -4.10 1.38
CA GLN A 142 4.97 -2.79 1.71
C GLN A 142 4.02 -2.84 2.90
N GLY A 143 3.20 -3.89 3.03
CA GLY A 143 2.30 -4.05 4.17
C GLY A 143 3.06 -4.14 5.50
N LEU A 144 4.14 -4.94 5.55
CA LEU A 144 5.01 -5.03 6.74
C LEU A 144 5.73 -3.71 7.00
N PHE A 145 6.25 -3.05 5.96
CA PHE A 145 6.86 -1.73 6.11
C PHE A 145 5.89 -0.72 6.72
N GLY A 146 4.63 -0.72 6.28
CA GLY A 146 3.57 0.11 6.83
C GLY A 146 3.44 -0.05 8.35
N ILE A 147 3.35 -1.28 8.85
CA ILE A 147 3.27 -1.54 10.30
C ILE A 147 4.45 -0.92 11.07
N LEU A 148 5.67 -1.02 10.50
CA LEU A 148 6.89 -0.55 11.15
C LEU A 148 6.99 0.98 11.19
N ILE A 149 6.49 1.67 10.17
CA ILE A 149 6.75 3.10 9.99
C ILE A 149 5.56 3.99 10.31
N GLU A 150 4.34 3.46 10.23
CA GLU A 150 3.11 4.22 10.46
C GLU A 150 3.16 4.93 11.82
N GLN A 151 2.84 6.22 11.80
CA GLN A 151 2.97 7.11 12.96
C GLN A 151 4.35 7.03 13.64
N ARG A 152 5.43 6.98 12.83
CA ARG A 152 6.83 6.85 13.30
C ARG A 152 7.06 5.61 14.16
N GLY A 153 6.37 4.51 13.85
CA GLY A 153 6.42 3.25 14.60
C GLY A 153 5.44 3.17 15.77
N GLY A 154 4.59 4.19 15.96
CA GLY A 154 3.54 4.18 16.97
C GLY A 154 2.60 2.99 16.83
N ILE A 155 2.24 2.60 15.60
CA ILE A 155 1.36 1.45 15.35
C ILE A 155 2.00 0.12 15.77
N LEU A 156 3.29 -0.07 15.51
CA LEU A 156 4.00 -1.28 15.94
C LEU A 156 3.93 -1.41 17.47
N ILE A 157 4.25 -0.32 18.19
CA ILE A 157 4.26 -0.30 19.65
C ILE A 157 2.85 -0.49 20.20
N ALA A 158 1.86 0.24 19.67
CA ALA A 158 0.47 0.15 20.10
C ALA A 158 -0.10 -1.26 19.92
N GLY A 159 0.19 -1.92 18.79
CA GLY A 159 -0.23 -3.30 18.55
C GLY A 159 0.44 -4.29 19.50
N LEU A 160 1.72 -4.09 19.84
CA LEU A 160 2.42 -4.95 20.80
C LEU A 160 1.83 -4.84 22.22
N LEU A 161 1.52 -3.61 22.64
CA LEU A 161 0.94 -3.32 23.96
C LEU A 161 -0.51 -3.80 24.10
N SER A 162 -1.21 -4.03 22.99
CA SER A 162 -2.63 -4.40 22.96
C SER A 162 -2.89 -5.84 22.52
N LEU A 163 -1.90 -6.73 22.59
CA LEU A 163 -2.08 -8.13 22.19
C LEU A 163 -3.16 -8.84 23.05
N PRO A 164 -4.03 -9.66 22.44
CA PRO A 164 -4.01 -10.08 21.03
C PRO A 164 -4.72 -9.11 20.05
N LEU A 165 -5.46 -8.12 20.54
CA LEU A 165 -6.24 -7.18 19.71
C LEU A 165 -5.36 -6.37 18.75
N GLY A 166 -4.11 -6.09 19.12
CA GLY A 166 -3.14 -5.40 18.27
C GLY A 166 -2.87 -6.06 16.91
N ILE A 167 -3.14 -7.36 16.77
CA ILE A 167 -3.07 -8.07 15.48
C ILE A 167 -4.05 -7.46 14.47
N VAL A 168 -5.23 -7.03 14.93
CA VAL A 168 -6.24 -6.39 14.07
C VAL A 168 -5.73 -5.05 13.55
N LEU A 169 -5.09 -4.26 14.41
CA LEU A 169 -4.48 -2.98 14.04
C LEU A 169 -3.34 -3.18 13.01
N TRP A 170 -2.48 -4.17 13.23
CA TRP A 170 -1.43 -4.50 12.26
C TRP A 170 -2.00 -5.00 10.94
N LEU A 171 -3.04 -5.84 10.98
CA LEU A 171 -3.70 -6.32 9.77
C LEU A 171 -4.33 -5.16 8.99
N TYR A 172 -4.96 -4.20 9.68
CA TYR A 172 -5.50 -2.99 9.08
C TYR A 172 -4.42 -2.24 8.28
N VAL A 173 -3.32 -1.86 8.95
CA VAL A 173 -2.22 -1.11 8.31
C VAL A 173 -1.57 -1.93 7.19
N PHE A 174 -1.35 -3.22 7.42
CA PHE A 174 -0.80 -4.14 6.41
C PHE A 174 -1.67 -4.19 5.15
N LEU A 175 -2.99 -4.25 5.30
CA LEU A 175 -3.92 -4.27 4.16
C LEU A 175 -3.92 -2.93 3.42
N VAL A 176 -3.90 -1.79 4.10
CA VAL A 176 -3.85 -0.47 3.44
C VAL A 176 -2.59 -0.34 2.58
N TYR A 177 -1.42 -0.49 3.21
CA TYR A 177 -0.12 -0.31 2.55
C TYR A 177 0.19 -1.39 1.50
N GLY A 178 -0.12 -2.65 1.83
CA GLY A 178 0.04 -3.76 0.90
C GLY A 178 -0.84 -3.58 -0.34
N SER A 179 -2.09 -3.15 -0.16
CA SER A 179 -3.03 -2.93 -1.26
C SER A 179 -2.64 -1.78 -2.14
N ALA A 180 -2.19 -0.66 -1.58
CA ALA A 180 -1.71 0.47 -2.37
C ALA A 180 -0.56 0.05 -3.31
N MET A 181 0.41 -0.70 -2.79
CA MET A 181 1.51 -1.23 -3.59
C MET A 181 1.06 -2.29 -4.59
N GLY A 182 0.19 -3.21 -4.16
CA GLY A 182 -0.38 -4.24 -5.02
C GLY A 182 -1.17 -3.65 -6.18
N LEU A 183 -1.93 -2.59 -5.93
CA LEU A 183 -2.69 -1.84 -6.92
C LEU A 183 -1.75 -1.16 -7.92
N ALA A 184 -0.72 -0.47 -7.43
CA ALA A 184 0.28 0.16 -8.27
C ALA A 184 0.97 -0.87 -9.20
N ALA A 185 1.30 -2.04 -8.67
CA ALA A 185 1.92 -3.12 -9.43
C ALA A 185 0.98 -3.70 -10.52
N ILE A 186 -0.32 -3.86 -10.20
CA ILE A 186 -1.33 -4.32 -11.17
C ILE A 186 -1.50 -3.29 -12.28
N LEU A 187 -1.71 -2.02 -11.93
CA LEU A 187 -1.92 -0.92 -12.89
C LEU A 187 -0.72 -0.72 -13.82
N ALA A 188 0.50 -0.93 -13.31
CA ALA A 188 1.72 -0.85 -14.11
C ALA A 188 1.96 -2.08 -15.00
N GLY A 189 1.26 -3.19 -14.75
CA GLY A 189 1.46 -4.46 -15.45
C GLY A 189 2.73 -5.19 -15.02
N ILE A 190 3.07 -5.16 -13.73
CA ILE A 190 4.20 -5.93 -13.18
C ILE A 190 3.88 -7.44 -13.27
N PRO A 191 4.82 -8.28 -13.74
CA PRO A 191 4.58 -9.71 -13.89
C PRO A 191 4.31 -10.41 -12.55
N GLU A 192 3.25 -11.24 -12.50
CA GLU A 192 2.88 -11.99 -11.30
C GLU A 192 3.93 -13.04 -10.90
N HIS A 193 4.64 -13.60 -11.88
CA HIS A 193 5.71 -14.56 -11.67
C HIS A 193 6.95 -14.09 -12.41
N ALA A 194 7.42 -12.88 -12.08
CA ALA A 194 8.79 -12.52 -12.43
C ALA A 194 9.68 -13.67 -11.94
N GLN A 195 10.44 -14.31 -12.84
CA GLN A 195 11.39 -15.35 -12.43
C GLN A 195 12.30 -14.74 -11.37
N ALA A 196 11.96 -15.00 -10.11
CA ALA A 196 12.72 -14.51 -8.99
C ALA A 196 14.08 -15.17 -9.16
N ARG A 197 15.11 -14.39 -9.53
CA ARG A 197 16.48 -14.80 -9.22
C ARG A 197 16.44 -15.22 -7.75
N ALA A 198 16.98 -16.40 -7.42
CA ALA A 198 17.07 -16.91 -6.05
C ALA A 198 17.50 -15.76 -5.14
N GLY A 199 16.52 -15.17 -4.47
CA GLY A 199 16.63 -13.79 -4.00
C GLY A 199 16.97 -13.84 -2.54
N SER A 200 18.11 -13.26 -2.18
CA SER A 200 18.46 -13.07 -0.78
C SER A 200 17.36 -12.29 -0.07
N TRP A 201 16.96 -12.73 1.13
CA TRP A 201 15.95 -12.07 1.96
C TRP A 201 16.32 -10.60 2.26
N TRP A 202 17.61 -10.25 2.17
CA TRP A 202 18.12 -8.89 2.27
C TRP A 202 17.46 -7.91 1.29
N LYS A 203 16.94 -8.35 0.15
CA LYS A 203 16.25 -7.46 -0.80
C LYS A 203 15.06 -6.72 -0.16
N TYR A 204 14.36 -7.35 0.78
CA TYR A 204 13.20 -6.75 1.46
C TYR A 204 13.67 -5.63 2.39
N VAL A 205 14.68 -5.91 3.21
CA VAL A 205 15.27 -4.94 4.15
C VAL A 205 15.91 -3.77 3.40
N LEU A 206 16.64 -4.03 2.32
CA LEU A 206 17.26 -2.97 1.52
C LEU A 206 16.22 -2.05 0.88
N VAL A 207 15.10 -2.60 0.41
CA VAL A 207 13.99 -1.76 -0.09
C VAL A 207 13.36 -0.96 1.04
N TRP A 208 13.16 -1.52 2.23
CA TRP A 208 12.67 -0.75 3.39
C TRP A 208 13.59 0.41 3.76
N ILE A 209 14.90 0.16 3.82
CA ILE A 209 15.90 1.21 4.08
C ILE A 209 15.84 2.27 2.99
N ALA A 210 15.78 1.86 1.71
CA ALA A 210 15.69 2.80 0.59
C ALA A 210 14.41 3.66 0.66
N VAL A 211 13.25 3.05 0.95
CA VAL A 211 11.97 3.76 1.10
C VAL A 211 12.05 4.72 2.29
N LEU A 212 12.55 4.29 3.44
CA LEU A 212 12.70 5.14 4.63
C LEU A 212 13.61 6.34 4.37
N VAL A 213 14.83 6.09 3.91
CA VAL A 213 15.84 7.14 3.68
C VAL A 213 15.36 8.10 2.60
N SER A 214 14.83 7.60 1.49
CA SER A 214 14.29 8.46 0.44
C SER A 214 13.12 9.29 0.95
N SER A 215 12.21 8.73 1.75
CA SER A 215 11.08 9.49 2.31
C SER A 215 11.57 10.65 3.18
N LEU A 216 12.51 10.40 4.10
CA LEU A 216 13.05 11.44 4.97
C LEU A 216 13.73 12.56 4.18
N VAL A 217 14.59 12.19 3.22
CA VAL A 217 15.33 13.16 2.39
C VAL A 217 14.37 13.95 1.50
N PHE A 218 13.48 13.27 0.79
CA PHE A 218 12.61 13.92 -0.19
C PHE A 218 11.52 14.75 0.48
N THR A 219 10.93 14.30 1.59
CA THR A 219 9.98 15.11 2.36
C THR A 219 10.67 16.36 2.92
N GLY A 220 11.92 16.25 3.38
CA GLY A 220 12.70 17.42 3.81
C GLY A 220 12.96 18.41 2.67
N LEU A 221 13.42 17.93 1.51
CA LEU A 221 13.67 18.76 0.33
C LEU A 221 12.38 19.37 -0.23
N TRP A 222 11.30 18.59 -0.29
CA TRP A 222 10.00 19.02 -0.78
C TRP A 222 9.39 20.06 0.16
N GLY A 223 9.45 19.85 1.47
CA GLY A 223 9.03 20.86 2.46
C GLY A 223 9.85 22.15 2.36
N ALA A 224 11.17 22.05 2.17
CA ALA A 224 12.03 23.22 1.96
C ALA A 224 11.68 24.01 0.67
N LEU A 225 11.10 23.34 -0.33
CA LEU A 225 10.58 23.99 -1.54
C LEU A 225 9.22 24.64 -1.30
N LEU A 226 8.30 23.95 -0.61
CA LEU A 226 6.91 24.39 -0.44
C LEU A 226 6.74 25.51 0.60
N ASN A 227 7.48 25.44 1.71
CA ASN A 227 7.38 26.39 2.81
C ASN A 227 7.63 27.86 2.39
N PRO A 228 8.70 28.22 1.66
CA PRO A 228 8.93 29.60 1.24
C PRO A 228 7.88 30.10 0.23
N LEU A 229 7.14 29.20 -0.42
CA LEU A 229 6.04 29.54 -1.32
C LEU A 229 4.71 29.74 -0.57
N GLY A 230 4.67 29.51 0.74
CA GLY A 230 3.45 29.62 1.54
C GLY A 230 2.40 28.55 1.21
N LEU A 231 2.82 27.42 0.62
CA LEU A 231 1.92 26.35 0.18
C LEU A 231 1.56 25.35 1.29
N VAL A 232 2.22 25.45 2.44
CA VAL A 232 1.93 24.67 3.65
C VAL A 232 1.62 25.67 4.78
N PRO A 233 0.34 26.02 4.97
CA PRO A 233 -0.06 26.97 6.01
C PRO A 233 0.10 26.36 7.42
N ALA A 234 -0.15 27.15 8.45
CA ALA A 234 -0.23 26.62 9.80
C ALA A 234 -1.45 25.68 9.93
N PRO A 235 -1.33 24.52 10.59
CA PRO A 235 -2.43 23.59 10.78
C PRO A 235 -3.64 24.25 11.46
N GLN A 236 -4.84 23.93 11.01
CA GLN A 236 -6.11 24.35 11.61
C GLN A 236 -6.99 23.11 11.86
N PRO A 237 -8.05 23.24 12.68
CA PRO A 237 -8.99 22.13 12.86
C PRO A 237 -9.65 21.73 11.52
N ILE A 238 -9.59 20.44 11.21
CA ILE A 238 -10.04 19.87 9.93
C ILE A 238 -11.52 20.15 9.64
N CYS A 239 -12.36 20.25 10.67
CA CYS A 239 -13.80 20.51 10.51
C CYS A 239 -14.15 21.96 10.20
N THR A 240 -13.33 22.90 10.63
CA THR A 240 -13.58 24.32 10.37
C THR A 240 -12.91 24.77 9.07
N ASN A 241 -11.75 24.20 8.75
CA ASN A 241 -10.98 24.53 7.55
C ASN A 241 -10.53 23.24 6.85
N PRO A 242 -11.40 22.54 6.10
CA PRO A 242 -11.07 21.22 5.57
C PRO A 242 -10.09 21.25 4.40
N LEU A 243 -10.08 22.32 3.60
CA LEU A 243 -9.41 22.32 2.29
C LEU A 243 -8.03 22.98 2.30
N TRP A 244 -7.88 24.14 2.95
CA TRP A 244 -6.66 24.95 2.95
C TRP A 244 -6.41 25.54 4.35
#